data_AF-A0A7K4H5C9-F1
#
_entry.id   AF-A0A7K4H5C9-F1
#
_cell.length_a   1.000
_cell.length_b   1.000
_cell.length_c   1.000
_cell.angle_alpha   90.00
_cell.angle_beta   90.00
_cell.angle_gamma   90.00
#
_symmetry.space_group_name_H-M   'P 1'
#
loop_
_entity.id
_entity.type
_entity.pdbx_description
1 polymer ?
#
loop_
_entity_poly.entity_id
_entity_poly.type
_entity_poly.pdbx_seq_one_letter_code
_entity_poly.pdbx_strand_id
1 'polypeptide(L)' 'MLFNKNKEIMLTIGLFSLTIAILLDRFAGVGTIIDFFCGLLTGISLTMNLGYLIRLRIERNLEIKQK' A
#
# COMPACT_ATOMS: atom_id res chain seq x y z
N MET A 1 -8.02 21.36 -0.89
CA MET A 1 -7.48 20.00 -1.17
C MET A 1 -8.25 19.39 -2.32
N LEU A 2 -7.69 19.39 -3.52
CA LEU A 2 -8.31 18.72 -4.67
C LEU A 2 -8.07 17.21 -4.49
N PHE A 3 -9.09 16.50 -3.99
CA PHE A 3 -9.13 15.04 -3.86
C PHE A 3 -8.96 14.42 -5.25
N ASN A 4 -7.73 14.03 -5.59
CA ASN A 4 -7.47 13.40 -6.89
C ASN A 4 -7.64 11.88 -6.73
N LYS A 5 -8.77 11.40 -7.25
CA LYS A 5 -9.29 10.02 -7.22
C LYS A 5 -8.25 8.96 -7.54
N ASN A 6 -7.30 9.26 -8.44
CA ASN A 6 -6.25 8.33 -8.86
C ASN A 6 -5.26 8.01 -7.73
N LYS A 7 -5.14 8.90 -6.74
CA LYS A 7 -4.19 8.76 -5.62
C LYS A 7 -4.71 7.85 -4.53
N GLU A 8 -6.02 7.83 -4.31
CA GLU A 8 -6.66 6.91 -3.37
C GLU A 8 -6.70 5.49 -3.93
N ILE A 9 -6.73 5.34 -5.25
CA ILE A 9 -6.63 4.04 -5.92
C ILE A 9 -5.31 3.35 -5.55
N MET A 10 -4.20 4.10 -5.47
CA MET A 10 -2.89 3.54 -5.12
C MET A 10 -2.84 3.03 -3.67
N LEU A 11 -3.45 3.77 -2.74
CA LEU A 11 -3.68 3.30 -1.36
C LEU A 11 -4.56 2.05 -1.32
N THR A 12 -5.66 2.07 -2.08
CA THR A 12 -6.64 0.99 -2.11
C THR A 12 -6.02 -0.30 -2.65
N ILE A 13 -5.21 -0.22 -3.70
CA ILE A 13 -4.46 -1.37 -4.24
C ILE A 13 -3.48 -1.90 -3.19
N GLY A 14 -2.77 -1.01 -2.48
CA GLY A 14 -1.87 -1.38 -1.40
C GLY A 14 -2.60 -2.15 -0.28
N LEU A 15 -3.74 -1.64 0.18
CA LEU A 15 -4.57 -2.30 1.21
C LEU A 15 -5.17 -3.62 0.74
N PHE A 16 -5.63 -3.68 -0.52
CA PHE A 16 -6.18 -4.88 -1.11
C PHE A 16 -5.13 -5.99 -1.24
N SER A 17 -3.93 -5.65 -1.70
CA SER A 17 -2.78 -6.55 -1.75
C SER A 17 -2.45 -7.13 -0.37
N LEU A 18 -2.45 -6.29 0.68
CA LEU A 18 -2.23 -6.75 2.06
C LEU A 18 -3.30 -7.73 2.53
N THR A 19 -4.56 -7.43 2.21
CA THR A 19 -5.70 -8.26 2.61
C THR A 19 -5.58 -9.66 2.00
N ILE A 20 -5.21 -9.75 0.72
CA ILE A 20 -4.98 -11.04 0.06
C ILE A 20 -3.79 -11.76 0.70
N ALA A 21 -2.69 -11.06 1.01
CA ALA A 21 -1.54 -11.67 1.68
C ALA A 21 -1.94 -12.32 3.00
N ILE A 22 -2.67 -11.60 3.85
CA ILE A 22 -3.14 -12.11 5.16
C ILE A 22 -4.09 -13.30 4.97
N LEU A 23 -4.96 -13.27 3.96
CA LEU A 23 -5.86 -14.39 3.67
C LEU A 23 -5.10 -15.63 3.19
N LEU A 24 -4.08 -15.46 2.33
CA LEU A 24 -3.22 -16.56 1.91
C LEU A 24 -2.44 -17.15 3.09
N ASP A 25 -1.85 -16.30 3.93
CA ASP A 25 -1.13 -16.74 5.13
C ASP A 25 -2.00 -17.54 6.11
N ARG A 26 -3.26 -17.12 6.27
CA ARG A 26 -4.18 -17.69 7.28
C ARG A 26 -4.92 -18.95 6.80
N PHE A 27 -5.26 -19.01 5.51
CA PHE A 27 -6.19 -20.02 4.98
C PHE A 27 -5.59 -20.91 3.90
N ALA A 28 -4.48 -20.52 3.28
CA ALA A 28 -3.80 -21.39 2.33
C ALA A 28 -2.82 -22.29 3.10
N GLY A 29 -2.76 -23.57 2.71
CA GLY A 29 -1.88 -24.54 3.36
C GLY A 29 -0.40 -24.17 3.22
N VAL A 30 0.45 -24.71 4.09
CA VAL A 30 1.89 -24.42 4.08
C VAL A 30 2.51 -24.90 2.76
N GLY A 31 3.16 -23.99 2.02
CA GLY A 31 3.83 -24.31 0.77
C GLY A 31 4.67 -23.14 0.25
N THR A 32 5.86 -23.43 -0.26
CA THR A 32 6.85 -22.43 -0.71
C THR A 32 6.31 -21.44 -1.73
N ILE A 33 5.34 -21.85 -2.57
CA ILE A 33 4.69 -20.96 -3.54
C ILE A 33 3.74 -19.97 -2.84
N ILE A 34 2.98 -20.42 -1.85
CA ILE A 34 2.04 -19.59 -1.09
C ILE A 34 2.80 -18.56 -0.26
N ASP A 35 3.89 -18.99 0.39
CA ASP A 35 4.77 -18.11 1.18
C ASP A 35 5.38 -17.01 0.30
N PHE A 36 5.79 -17.35 -0.93
CA PHE A 36 6.28 -16.37 -1.90
C PHE A 36 5.22 -15.33 -2.26
N PHE A 37 3.98 -15.74 -2.57
CA PHE A 37 2.91 -14.81 -2.89
C PHE A 37 2.50 -13.95 -1.70
N CYS A 38 2.48 -14.50 -0.49
CA CYS A 38 2.23 -13.76 0.73
C CYS A 38 3.28 -12.65 0.93
N GLY A 39 4.57 -12.99 0.79
CA GLY A 39 5.67 -12.03 0.86
C GLY A 39 5.59 -10.96 -0.25
N LEU A 40 5.34 -11.36 -1.49
CA LEU A 40 5.20 -10.44 -2.63
C LEU A 40 4.07 -9.43 -2.42
N LEU A 41 2.89 -9.90 -2.05
CA LEU A 41 1.70 -9.07 -1.83
C LEU A 41 1.87 -8.12 -0.63
N THR A 42 2.55 -8.59 0.42
CA THR A 42 2.91 -7.76 1.57
C THR A 42 3.90 -6.67 1.17
N GLY A 43 4.91 -6.99 0.35
CA GLY A 43 5.88 -6.03 -0.17
C GLY A 43 5.26 -4.95 -1.07
N ILE A 44 4.34 -5.35 -1.97
CA ILE A 44 3.59 -4.41 -2.82
C ILE A 44 2.76 -3.46 -1.95
N SER A 45 2.08 -3.98 -0.93
CA SER A 45 1.30 -3.17 0.00
C SER A 45 2.15 -2.11 0.71
N LEU A 46 3.25 -2.54 1.32
CA LEU A 46 4.19 -1.66 2.02
C LEU A 46 4.70 -0.56 1.12
N THR A 47 5.11 -0.90 -0.10
CA THR A 47 5.67 0.05 -1.06
C THR A 47 4.63 1.10 -1.48
N MET A 48 3.40 0.69 -1.78
CA MET A 48 2.33 1.62 -2.18
C MET A 48 1.91 2.53 -1.03
N ASN A 49 1.75 1.98 0.17
CA ASN A 49 1.36 2.74 1.36
C ASN A 49 2.45 3.75 1.77
N LEU A 50 3.72 3.32 1.75
CA LEU A 50 4.85 4.20 2.07
C LEU A 50 5.02 5.30 1.03
N GLY A 51 4.91 4.97 -0.27
CA GLY A 51 4.96 5.95 -1.35
C GLY A 51 3.87 7.02 -1.21
N TYR A 52 2.65 6.61 -0.83
CA TYR A 52 1.56 7.55 -0.55
C TYR A 52 1.86 8.46 0.65
N LEU A 53 2.39 7.91 1.74
CA LEU A 53 2.77 8.69 2.93
C LEU A 53 3.89 9.69 2.66
N ILE A 54 4.92 9.30 1.90
CA ILE A 54 6.00 10.20 1.49
C ILE A 54 5.43 11.36 0.69
N ARG A 55 4.54 11.06 -0.27
CA ARG A 55 3.87 12.10 -1.06
C ARG A 55 3.04 13.04 -0.18
N LEU A 56 2.23 12.53 0.74
CA LEU A 56 1.45 13.36 1.67
C LEU A 56 2.35 14.29 2.50
N ARG A 57 3.50 13.79 2.95
CA ARG A 57 4.49 14.59 3.69
C ARG A 57 5.05 15.73 2.82
N ILE A 58 5.36 15.46 1.56
CA ILE A 58 5.85 16.48 0.62
C ILE A 58 4.77 17.55 0.38
N GLU A 59 3.53 17.14 0.10
CA GLU A 59 2.42 18.09 -0.14
C GLU A 59 2.18 19.00 1.07
N ARG A 60 2.16 18.44 2.29
CA ARG A 60 2.06 19.23 3.52
C ARG A 60 3.21 20.23 3.69
N ASN A 61 4.44 19.83 3.39
CA ASN A 61 5.60 20.73 3.53
C ASN A 61 5.55 21.88 2.51
N LEU A 62 4.99 21.65 1.32
CA LEU A 62 4.78 22.71 0.32
C LEU A 62 3.69 23.69 0.76
N GLU A 63 2.58 23.20 1.33
CA GLU A 63 1.52 24.06 1.87
C GLU A 63 2.01 24.94 3.03
N ILE A 64 2.89 24.43 3.90
CA ILE A 64 3.50 25.22 4.99
C ILE A 64 4.44 26.31 4.46
N LYS A 65 5.20 26.04 3.38
CA LYS A 65 6.12 27.03 2.78
C LYS A 65 5.42 28.15 2.01
N GLN A 66 4.15 27.95 1.62
CA GLN A 66 3.35 28.94 0.90
C GLN A 66 2.50 29.84 1.83
N LYS A 67 2.52 29.57 3.13
CA LYS A 67 1.88 30.37 4.18
C LYS A 67 2.91 31.25 4.88
#